data_AF-A0A0X8D3V3-F1
#
_entry.id   AF-A0A0X8D3V3-F1
#
_cell.length_a   1.000
_cell.length_b   1.000
_cell.length_c   1.000
_cell.angle_alpha   90.00
_cell.angle_beta   90.00
_cell.angle_gamma   90.00
#
_symmetry.space_group_name_H-M   'P 1'
#
loop_
_entity.id
_entity.type
_entity.pdbx_description
1 polymer ?
#
loop_
_entity_poly.entity_id
_entity_poly.type
_entity_poly.pdbx_seq_one_letter_code
_entity_poly.pdbx_strand_id
1 'polypeptide(L)'
;MKSWGGGGSGDESSITKLAVAKLISILRYHDFYEMVKKDGSEYRKWAKKPIEHPLPSIDQGKRFVDCTTDLSSYEIEHVANMLVKVNDKATSAFMQQIRRRLSILERPLVTARGEGKSYIYANFNPKYAQYALTILRTFYNFCLSYNSWDKVKATPAQRLGIADKQFTMKDIIYFK
;
A
#
# COMPACT_ATOMS: atom_id res chain seq x y z
N MET A 1 1.30 15.00 19.28
CA MET A 1 2.32 15.45 18.31
C MET A 1 2.48 16.97 18.29
N LYS A 2 1.39 17.76 18.33
CA LYS A 2 1.47 19.24 18.52
C LYS A 2 2.14 19.69 19.82
N SER A 3 2.16 18.86 20.88
CA SER A 3 2.89 19.16 22.12
C SER A 3 4.40 18.90 22.06
N TRP A 4 4.90 18.30 20.98
CA TRP A 4 6.33 17.97 20.79
C TRP A 4 6.97 18.74 19.63
N GLY A 5 6.17 19.31 18.73
CA GLY A 5 6.64 20.18 17.65
C GLY A 5 6.24 21.61 17.94
N GLY A 6 7.13 22.35 18.62
CA GLY A 6 7.08 23.81 18.63
C GLY A 6 7.07 24.34 17.19
N GLY A 7 6.23 25.33 16.94
CA GLY A 7 5.87 25.82 15.61
C GLY A 7 7.04 26.11 14.69
N GLY A 8 6.91 25.68 13.44
CA GLY A 8 7.85 25.98 12.38
C GLY A 8 7.38 25.38 11.07
N SER A 9 6.89 26.22 10.17
CA SER A 9 6.49 25.89 8.81
C SER A 9 7.71 25.68 7.92
N GLY A 10 8.47 24.61 8.18
CA GLY A 10 9.60 24.28 7.32
C GLY A 10 10.45 23.11 7.80
N ASP A 11 9.91 21.88 7.95
CA ASP A 11 10.80 20.73 8.19
C ASP A 11 10.11 19.34 8.07
N GLU A 12 9.73 18.89 6.86
CA GLU A 12 9.25 17.50 6.67
C GLU A 12 10.32 16.46 7.11
N SER A 13 11.60 16.81 6.99
CA SER A 13 12.73 16.02 7.49
C SER A 13 12.69 15.91 9.01
N SER A 14 12.48 17.01 9.75
CA SER A 14 12.41 16.97 11.21
C SER A 14 11.18 16.22 11.72
N ILE A 15 10.01 16.39 11.09
CA ILE A 15 8.80 15.65 11.50
C ILE A 15 8.99 14.14 11.29
N THR A 16 9.60 13.75 10.17
CA THR A 16 9.91 12.35 9.87
C THR A 16 10.94 11.78 10.86
N LYS A 17 11.99 12.54 11.19
CA LYS A 17 12.98 12.15 12.20
C LYS A 17 12.35 11.96 13.58
N LEU A 18 11.48 12.88 13.99
CA LEU A 18 10.72 12.78 15.25
C LEU A 18 9.80 11.55 15.25
N ALA A 19 9.16 11.25 14.12
CA ALA A 19 8.34 10.05 13.96
C ALA A 19 9.15 8.75 14.09
N VAL A 20 10.33 8.69 13.46
CA VAL A 20 11.27 7.55 13.60
C VAL A 20 11.73 7.41 15.04
N ALA A 21 12.16 8.49 15.69
CA ALA A 21 12.59 8.47 17.09
C ALA A 21 11.46 7.97 18.02
N LYS A 22 10.23 8.43 17.80
CA LYS A 22 9.05 7.93 18.53
C LYS A 22 8.85 6.43 18.31
N LEU A 23 8.94 5.94 17.07
CA LEU A 23 8.81 4.51 16.79
C LEU A 23 9.91 3.69 17.45
N ILE A 24 11.17 4.15 17.42
CA ILE A 24 12.27 3.47 18.12
C ILE A 24 11.95 3.32 19.60
N SER A 25 11.42 4.37 20.26
CA SER A 25 11.05 4.27 21.68
C SER A 25 9.95 3.25 21.95
N ILE A 26 8.98 3.09 21.02
CA ILE A 26 7.91 2.11 21.12
C ILE A 26 8.45 0.69 20.90
N LEU A 27 9.25 0.48 19.86
CA LEU A 27 9.79 -0.82 19.47
C LEU A 27 10.74 -1.42 20.51
N ARG A 28 11.34 -0.61 21.39
CA ARG A 28 12.13 -1.12 22.54
C ARG A 28 11.33 -1.98 23.51
N TYR A 29 10.01 -1.79 23.56
CA TYR A 29 9.12 -2.47 24.50
C TYR A 29 7.98 -3.20 23.79
N HIS A 30 8.03 -3.29 22.47
CA HIS A 30 6.93 -3.81 21.65
C HIS A 30 7.43 -4.87 20.68
N ASP A 31 6.88 -6.07 20.83
CA ASP A 31 7.11 -7.18 19.91
C ASP A 31 5.88 -7.44 19.06
N PHE A 32 6.10 -7.55 17.74
CA PHE A 32 5.06 -7.94 16.77
C PHE A 32 4.82 -9.45 16.72
N TYR A 33 5.63 -10.23 17.44
CA TYR A 33 5.56 -11.69 17.46
C TYR A 33 5.46 -12.24 18.87
N GLU A 34 4.88 -13.44 18.96
CA GLU A 34 4.85 -14.28 20.15
C GLU A 34 5.68 -15.54 19.86
N MET A 35 6.47 -15.98 20.85
CA MET A 35 7.20 -17.25 20.75
C MET A 35 6.26 -18.40 21.07
N VAL A 36 6.08 -19.32 20.13
CA VAL A 36 5.25 -20.51 20.30
C VAL A 36 6.12 -21.76 20.23
N LYS A 37 6.03 -22.58 21.26
CA LYS A 37 6.65 -23.92 21.30
C LYS A 37 5.72 -24.92 20.66
N LYS A 38 6.18 -25.62 19.63
CA LYS A 38 5.48 -26.76 19.03
C LYS A 38 6.50 -27.85 18.69
N ASP A 39 6.23 -29.07 19.16
CA ASP A 39 7.04 -30.26 18.84
C ASP A 39 8.54 -30.08 19.15
N GLY A 40 8.85 -29.46 20.29
CA GLY A 40 10.23 -29.22 20.75
C GLY A 40 10.96 -28.06 20.04
N SER A 41 10.33 -27.43 19.04
CA SER A 41 10.89 -26.29 18.30
C SER A 41 10.16 -24.99 18.64
N GLU A 42 10.90 -23.88 18.70
CA GLU A 42 10.36 -22.54 18.94
C GLU A 42 10.18 -21.80 17.61
N TYR A 43 8.97 -21.28 17.39
CA TYR A 43 8.64 -20.50 16.20
C TYR A 43 8.03 -19.16 16.59
N ARG A 44 8.37 -18.12 15.83
CA ARG A 44 7.73 -16.81 15.96
C ARG A 44 6.40 -16.81 15.22
N LYS A 45 5.33 -16.51 15.95
CA LYS A 45 3.99 -16.34 15.39
C LYS A 45 3.59 -14.88 15.48
N TRP A 46 2.89 -14.37 14.47
CA TRP A 46 2.36 -13.01 14.48
C TRP A 46 1.43 -12.78 15.68
N ALA A 47 1.75 -11.78 16.52
CA ALA A 47 1.08 -11.51 17.79
C ALA A 47 -0.20 -10.64 17.64
N LYS A 48 -0.48 -10.09 16.45
CA LYS A 48 -1.62 -9.19 16.18
C LYS A 48 -1.66 -7.98 17.13
N LYS A 49 -0.50 -7.40 17.41
CA LYS A 49 -0.34 -6.22 18.28
C LYS A 49 0.06 -5.03 17.42
N PRO A 50 -0.89 -4.34 16.76
CA PRO A 50 -0.54 -3.21 15.93
C PRO A 50 -0.14 -2.00 16.77
N ILE A 51 0.69 -1.12 16.20
CA ILE A 51 1.06 0.17 16.79
C ILE A 51 0.43 1.32 16.01
N GLU A 52 0.11 2.42 16.68
CA GLU A 52 -0.38 3.63 16.02
C GLU A 52 0.75 4.25 15.18
N HIS A 53 0.48 4.51 13.90
CA HIS A 53 1.43 5.17 13.02
C HIS A 53 1.71 6.58 13.52
N PRO A 54 2.99 6.99 13.65
CA PRO A 54 3.34 8.26 14.29
C PRO A 54 2.82 9.48 13.53
N LEU A 55 2.79 9.42 12.20
CA LEU A 55 2.33 10.51 11.35
C LEU A 55 0.84 10.36 11.03
N PRO A 56 -0.01 11.35 11.37
CA PRO A 56 -1.39 11.37 10.91
C PRO A 56 -1.44 11.62 9.40
N SER A 57 -2.47 11.08 8.74
CA SER A 57 -2.77 11.42 7.35
C SER A 57 -4.08 12.19 7.31
N ILE A 58 -4.15 13.27 6.52
CA ILE A 58 -5.37 14.11 6.42
C ILE A 58 -6.57 13.25 5.99
N ASP A 59 -6.34 12.33 5.05
CA ASP A 59 -7.40 11.52 4.46
C ASP A 59 -7.81 10.31 5.32
N GLN A 60 -7.00 9.94 6.32
CA GLN A 60 -7.17 8.69 7.09
C GLN A 60 -7.25 8.90 8.60
N GLY A 61 -6.91 10.08 9.09
CA GLY A 61 -6.76 10.35 10.52
C GLY A 61 -5.70 9.46 11.17
N LYS A 62 -6.11 8.75 12.22
CA LYS A 62 -5.28 7.79 12.96
C LYS A 62 -5.29 6.44 12.25
N ARG A 63 -4.10 5.90 11.98
CA ARG A 63 -3.93 4.58 11.38
C ARG A 63 -3.00 3.73 12.23
N PHE A 64 -3.15 2.42 12.09
CA PHE A 64 -2.35 1.44 12.81
C PHE A 64 -1.53 0.62 11.81
N VAL A 65 -0.34 0.21 12.21
CA VAL A 65 0.57 -0.61 11.42
C VAL A 65 0.95 -1.84 12.23
N ASP A 66 0.99 -2.98 11.55
CA ASP A 66 1.37 -4.27 12.11
C ASP A 66 2.36 -4.96 11.18
N CYS A 67 3.12 -5.90 11.72
CA CYS A 67 4.12 -6.67 10.99
C CYS A 67 3.72 -8.14 11.01
N THR A 68 3.31 -8.67 9.86
CA THR A 68 2.91 -10.07 9.71
C THR A 68 4.08 -11.01 9.44
N THR A 69 5.24 -10.46 9.07
CA THR A 69 6.48 -11.18 8.80
C THR A 69 7.46 -11.07 9.95
N ASP A 70 8.39 -12.03 10.07
CA ASP A 70 9.46 -11.96 11.06
C ASP A 70 10.44 -10.82 10.72
N LEU A 71 10.67 -9.93 11.70
CA LEU A 71 11.55 -8.77 11.58
C LEU A 71 12.77 -8.85 12.50
N SER A 72 12.95 -9.96 13.21
CA SER A 72 14.03 -10.14 14.19
C SER A 72 15.45 -10.02 13.63
N SER A 73 15.63 -10.20 12.33
CA SER A 73 16.92 -10.04 11.65
C SER A 73 17.29 -8.57 11.43
N TYR A 74 16.38 -7.64 11.68
CA TYR A 74 16.58 -6.22 11.44
C TYR A 74 16.78 -5.45 12.74
N GLU A 75 17.69 -4.48 12.69
CA GLU A 75 17.85 -3.50 13.75
C GLU A 75 16.58 -2.66 13.94
N ILE A 76 16.30 -2.26 15.18
CA ILE A 76 15.12 -1.48 15.55
C ILE A 76 15.01 -0.20 14.71
N GLU A 77 16.14 0.46 14.44
CA GLU A 77 16.18 1.67 13.62
C GLU A 77 15.74 1.39 12.18
N HIS A 78 16.14 0.24 11.63
CA HIS A 78 15.74 -0.17 10.29
C HIS A 78 14.23 -0.46 10.23
N VAL A 79 13.71 -1.17 11.23
CA VAL A 79 12.27 -1.44 11.36
C VAL A 79 11.48 -0.14 11.49
N ALA A 80 11.91 0.80 12.34
CA ALA A 80 11.27 2.10 12.48
C ALA A 80 11.22 2.87 11.15
N ASN A 81 12.33 2.88 10.39
CA ASN A 81 12.40 3.51 9.07
C ASN A 81 11.44 2.87 8.05
N MET A 82 11.27 1.54 8.08
CA MET A 82 10.28 0.86 7.24
C MET A 82 8.86 1.26 7.64
N LEU A 83 8.56 1.23 8.94
CA LEU A 83 7.22 1.51 9.48
C LEU A 83 6.75 2.94 9.18
N VAL A 84 7.62 3.96 9.26
CA VAL A 84 7.27 5.34 8.91
C VAL A 84 6.85 5.50 7.44
N LYS A 85 7.39 4.66 6.54
CA LYS A 85 7.11 4.73 5.10
C LYS A 85 5.79 4.03 4.74
N VAL A 86 5.20 3.26 5.66
CA VAL A 86 3.97 2.51 5.40
C VAL A 86 2.81 3.46 5.08
N ASN A 87 2.24 3.27 3.90
CA ASN A 87 1.08 3.99 3.40
C ASN A 87 0.28 3.08 2.44
N ASP A 88 -0.96 3.47 2.17
CA ASP A 88 -1.87 2.80 1.23
C ASP A 88 -2.00 3.56 -0.10
N LYS A 89 -1.22 4.63 -0.33
CA LYS A 89 -1.44 5.52 -1.47
C LYS A 89 -1.33 4.76 -2.80
N ALA A 90 -0.36 3.84 -2.90
CA ALA A 90 -0.16 3.01 -4.07
C ALA A 90 -1.34 2.05 -4.31
N THR A 91 -1.83 1.37 -3.27
CA THR A 91 -2.97 0.45 -3.39
C THR A 91 -4.25 1.21 -3.70
N SER A 92 -4.51 2.32 -2.99
CA SER A 92 -5.63 3.22 -3.26
C SER A 92 -5.60 3.76 -4.69
N ALA A 93 -4.44 4.16 -5.21
CA ALA A 93 -4.29 4.59 -6.60
C ALA A 93 -4.64 3.47 -7.61
N PHE A 94 -4.18 2.24 -7.37
CA PHE A 94 -4.52 1.10 -8.23
C PHE A 94 -6.02 0.77 -8.16
N MET A 95 -6.63 0.80 -6.97
CA MET A 95 -8.07 0.63 -6.82
C MET A 95 -8.88 1.70 -7.58
N GLN A 96 -8.37 2.93 -7.66
CA GLN A 96 -8.98 3.96 -8.50
C GLN A 96 -8.81 3.67 -9.99
N GLN A 97 -7.69 3.10 -10.43
CA GLN A 97 -7.55 2.65 -11.83
C GLN A 97 -8.57 1.56 -12.17
N ILE A 98 -8.78 0.59 -11.27
CA ILE A 98 -9.80 -0.45 -11.45
C ILE A 98 -11.17 0.19 -11.67
N ARG A 99 -11.61 1.06 -10.74
CA ARG A 99 -12.94 1.67 -10.78
C ARG A 99 -13.19 2.55 -12.00
N ARG A 100 -12.15 3.22 -12.52
CA ARG A 100 -12.28 4.17 -13.64
C ARG A 100 -12.05 3.54 -15.02
N ARG A 101 -11.46 2.34 -15.08
CA ARG A 101 -11.13 1.66 -16.35
C ARG A 101 -11.92 0.39 -16.60
N LEU A 102 -12.48 -0.22 -15.56
CA LEU A 102 -13.29 -1.43 -15.65
C LEU A 102 -14.72 -1.11 -15.23
N SER A 103 -15.59 -0.84 -16.20
CA SER A 103 -17.02 -0.50 -15.97
C SER A 103 -17.74 -1.56 -15.12
N ILE A 104 -17.40 -2.83 -15.32
CA ILE A 104 -17.94 -3.96 -14.55
C ILE A 104 -17.57 -3.95 -13.05
N LEU A 105 -16.54 -3.20 -12.66
CA LEU A 105 -16.08 -3.02 -11.27
C LEU A 105 -16.23 -1.56 -10.81
N GLU A 106 -16.94 -0.75 -11.59
CA GLU A 106 -17.29 0.61 -11.21
C GLU A 106 -18.30 0.60 -10.07
N ARG A 107 -18.39 1.73 -9.34
CA ARG A 107 -19.44 1.90 -8.33
C ARG A 107 -20.79 2.01 -9.02
N PRO A 108 -21.86 1.40 -8.48
CA PRO A 108 -23.18 1.53 -9.03
C PRO A 108 -23.65 2.99 -9.01
N LEU A 109 -24.36 3.38 -10.06
CA LEU A 109 -24.92 4.71 -10.21
C LEU A 109 -26.31 4.76 -9.58
N VAL A 110 -26.70 5.91 -9.03
CA VAL A 110 -28.10 6.13 -8.62
C VAL A 110 -28.81 6.77 -9.81
N THR A 111 -29.88 6.15 -10.30
CA THR A 111 -30.65 6.66 -11.43
C THR A 111 -31.90 7.38 -10.92
N ALA A 112 -32.34 8.41 -11.66
CA ALA A 112 -33.53 9.20 -11.28
C ALA A 112 -34.85 8.41 -11.28
N ARG A 113 -34.86 7.19 -11.83
CA ARG A 113 -36.06 6.35 -12.03
C ARG A 113 -36.28 5.26 -10.97
N GLY A 114 -35.37 5.06 -10.03
CA GLY A 114 -35.50 3.99 -9.05
C GLY A 114 -34.92 4.35 -7.70
N GLU A 115 -35.62 3.93 -6.64
CA GLU A 115 -35.10 3.93 -5.27
C GLU A 115 -34.03 2.84 -5.16
N GLY A 116 -32.78 3.13 -5.58
CA GLY A 116 -31.70 2.17 -5.41
C GLY A 116 -30.44 2.40 -6.23
N LYS A 117 -29.44 1.55 -5.96
CA LYS A 117 -28.20 1.42 -6.73
C LYS A 117 -28.47 0.67 -8.03
N SER A 118 -28.16 1.30 -9.16
CA SER A 118 -28.23 0.69 -10.48
C SER A 118 -26.88 0.10 -10.88
N TYR A 119 -26.89 -1.18 -11.24
CA TYR A 119 -25.71 -1.93 -11.67
C TYR A 119 -25.76 -2.22 -13.18
N ILE A 120 -25.90 -1.16 -13.99
CA ILE A 120 -26.04 -1.27 -15.46
C ILE A 120 -24.91 -2.04 -16.14
N TYR A 121 -23.71 -2.06 -15.54
CA TYR A 121 -22.54 -2.79 -16.04
C TYR A 121 -22.25 -4.05 -15.24
N ALA A 122 -23.20 -4.55 -14.42
CA ALA A 122 -23.01 -5.79 -13.69
C ALA A 122 -22.72 -6.93 -14.67
N ASN A 123 -21.67 -7.67 -14.34
CA ASN A 123 -21.26 -8.80 -15.13
C ASN A 123 -22.01 -10.05 -14.68
N PHE A 124 -22.66 -10.75 -15.62
CA PHE A 124 -23.35 -12.00 -15.34
C PHE A 124 -22.41 -13.14 -14.94
N ASN A 125 -21.17 -13.14 -15.45
CA ASN A 125 -20.17 -14.16 -15.14
C ASN A 125 -18.96 -13.54 -14.44
N PRO A 126 -18.74 -13.77 -13.13
CA PRO A 126 -17.66 -13.14 -12.37
C PRO A 126 -16.26 -13.43 -12.94
N LYS A 127 -16.08 -14.48 -13.75
CA LYS A 127 -14.81 -14.79 -14.42
C LYS A 127 -14.30 -13.63 -15.30
N TYR A 128 -15.18 -12.90 -15.99
CA TYR A 128 -14.70 -11.78 -16.83
C TYR A 128 -14.14 -10.62 -16.00
N ALA A 129 -14.58 -10.45 -14.74
CA ALA A 129 -13.98 -9.47 -13.84
C ALA A 129 -12.53 -9.84 -13.52
N GLN A 130 -12.26 -11.13 -13.25
CA GLN A 130 -10.91 -11.62 -13.03
C GLN A 130 -10.02 -11.45 -14.27
N TYR A 131 -10.52 -11.77 -15.46
CA TYR A 131 -9.76 -11.62 -16.70
C TYR A 131 -9.43 -10.15 -17.00
N ALA A 132 -10.42 -9.27 -16.94
CA ALA A 132 -10.23 -7.84 -17.16
C ALA A 132 -9.27 -7.22 -16.13
N LEU A 133 -9.38 -7.61 -14.85
CA LEU A 133 -8.46 -7.19 -13.80
C LEU A 133 -7.04 -7.68 -14.06
N THR A 134 -6.87 -8.91 -14.54
CA THR A 134 -5.54 -9.46 -14.86
C THR A 134 -4.87 -8.70 -15.99
N ILE A 135 -5.63 -8.37 -17.05
CA ILE A 135 -5.16 -7.53 -18.16
C ILE A 135 -4.78 -6.14 -17.63
N LEU A 136 -5.67 -5.49 -16.87
CA LEU A 136 -5.41 -4.17 -16.31
C LEU A 136 -4.18 -4.16 -15.41
N ARG A 137 -4.02 -5.16 -14.53
CA ARG A 137 -2.85 -5.29 -13.64
C ARG A 137 -1.56 -5.38 -14.44
N THR A 138 -1.55 -6.19 -15.50
CA THR A 138 -0.37 -6.37 -16.36
C THR A 138 -0.05 -5.07 -17.09
N PHE A 139 -1.05 -4.46 -17.72
CA PHE A 139 -0.89 -3.17 -18.40
C PHE A 139 -0.43 -2.05 -17.44
N TYR A 140 -1.03 -1.94 -16.26
CA TYR A 140 -0.69 -0.92 -15.27
C TYR A 140 0.77 -1.05 -14.80
N ASN A 141 1.21 -2.27 -14.49
CA ASN A 141 2.55 -2.50 -13.96
C ASN A 141 3.66 -2.39 -15.00
N PHE A 142 3.44 -2.83 -16.23
CA PHE A 142 4.50 -2.96 -17.24
C PHE A 142 4.44 -1.95 -18.38
N CYS A 143 3.24 -1.41 -18.69
CA CYS A 143 3.06 -0.52 -19.85
C CYS A 143 2.77 0.93 -19.45
N LEU A 144 2.06 1.16 -18.35
CA LEU A 144 1.63 2.51 -17.95
C LEU A 144 2.67 3.21 -17.07
N SER A 145 3.52 4.03 -17.69
CA SER A 145 4.44 4.92 -16.98
C SER A 145 3.71 6.13 -16.40
N TYR A 146 4.12 6.59 -15.22
CA TYR A 146 3.64 7.84 -14.62
C TYR A 146 4.79 8.64 -14.01
N ASN A 147 4.59 9.94 -13.87
CA ASN A 147 5.53 10.80 -13.16
C ASN A 147 5.27 10.66 -11.66
N SER A 148 6.32 10.40 -10.88
CA SER A 148 6.24 10.44 -9.42
C SER A 148 6.84 11.73 -8.89
N TRP A 149 6.95 11.84 -7.56
CA TRP A 149 7.55 12.98 -6.86
C TRP A 149 9.00 13.24 -7.30
N ASP A 150 9.71 12.19 -7.71
CA ASP A 150 11.08 12.24 -8.25
C ASP A 150 11.17 12.77 -9.70
N LYS A 151 10.03 13.10 -10.32
CA LYS A 151 9.91 13.51 -11.74
C LYS A 151 10.44 12.49 -12.75
N VAL A 152 10.76 11.27 -12.31
CA VAL A 152 11.17 10.19 -13.20
C VAL A 152 9.91 9.53 -13.77
N LYS A 153 9.84 9.45 -15.10
CA LYS A 153 8.76 8.72 -15.77
C LYS A 153 9.12 7.25 -15.84
N ALA A 154 8.47 6.43 -15.02
CA ALA A 154 8.72 5.00 -14.93
C ALA A 154 7.43 4.23 -14.64
N THR A 155 7.41 2.95 -14.97
CA THR A 155 6.28 2.06 -14.64
C THR A 155 6.41 1.56 -13.19
N PRO A 156 5.31 1.07 -12.56
CA PRO A 156 5.40 0.43 -11.24
C PRO A 156 6.42 -0.72 -11.20
N ALA A 157 6.50 -1.56 -12.25
CA ALA A 157 7.45 -2.67 -12.30
C ALA A 157 8.90 -2.18 -12.34
N GLN A 158 9.20 -1.11 -13.08
CA GLN A 158 10.53 -0.49 -13.08
C GLN A 158 10.92 0.05 -11.71
N ARG A 159 9.97 0.71 -11.02
CA ARG A 159 10.22 1.29 -9.69
C ARG A 159 10.48 0.24 -8.61
N LEU A 160 9.91 -0.95 -8.77
CA LEU A 160 10.14 -2.09 -7.88
C LEU A 160 11.40 -2.90 -8.26
N GLY A 161 12.08 -2.57 -9.37
CA GLY A 161 13.22 -3.35 -9.88
C GLY A 161 12.83 -4.71 -10.46
N ILE A 162 11.56 -4.89 -10.85
CA ILE A 162 11.06 -6.13 -11.47
C ILE A 162 11.37 -6.14 -12.98
N ALA A 163 11.50 -4.97 -13.59
CA ALA A 163 11.76 -4.80 -15.01
C ALA A 163 12.69 -3.61 -15.25
N ASP A 164 13.58 -3.72 -16.23
CA ASP A 164 14.52 -2.62 -16.55
C ASP A 164 13.94 -1.63 -17.57
N LYS A 165 12.94 -2.05 -18.34
CA LYS A 165 12.32 -1.24 -19.40
C LYS A 165 10.80 -1.11 -19.24
N GLN A 166 10.25 -0.10 -19.88
CA GLN A 166 8.81 0.00 -20.14
C GLN A 166 8.46 -0.92 -21.31
N PHE A 167 7.40 -1.73 -21.14
CA PHE A 167 6.89 -2.60 -22.18
C PHE A 167 5.72 -1.95 -22.93
N THR A 168 5.52 -2.36 -24.18
CA THR A 168 4.30 -2.07 -24.92
C THR A 168 3.32 -3.22 -24.80
N MET A 169 2.04 -2.98 -25.16
CA MET A 169 1.04 -4.06 -25.18
C MET A 169 1.44 -5.20 -26.14
N LYS A 170 2.12 -4.86 -27.25
CA LYS A 170 2.59 -5.86 -28.21
C LYS A 170 3.65 -6.76 -27.60
N ASP A 171 4.55 -6.22 -26.79
CA ASP A 171 5.60 -7.00 -26.13
C ASP A 171 4.99 -8.04 -25.17
N ILE A 172 3.93 -7.65 -24.46
CA ILE A 172 3.21 -8.55 -23.54
C ILE A 172 2.44 -9.65 -24.29
N ILE A 173 1.72 -9.30 -25.37
CA ILE A 173 0.88 -10.25 -26.11
C ILE A 173 1.72 -11.23 -26.94
N TYR A 174 2.80 -10.74 -27.55
CA TYR A 174 3.65 -11.52 -28.45
C TYR A 174 4.94 -12.02 -27.80
N PHE A 175 5.11 -11.80 -26.49
CA PHE A 175 6.30 -12.20 -25.71
C PHE A 175 7.63 -11.77 -26.37
N LYS A 176 7.75 -10.46 -26.66
CA LYS A 176 8.94 -9.85 -27.28
C LYS A 176 9.79 -9.05 -26.30
#